data_AF-A0A7S1FRC3-F1
#
_entry.id   AF-A0A7S1FRC3-F1
#
_cell.length_a   1.000
_cell.length_b   1.000
_cell.length_c   1.000
_cell.angle_alpha   90.00
_cell.angle_beta   90.00
_cell.angle_gamma   90.00
#
_symmetry.space_group_name_H-M   'P 1'
#
loop_
_entity.id
_entity.type
_entity.pdbx_description
1 polymer ?
#
loop_
_entity_poly.entity_id
_entity_poly.type
_entity_poly.pdbx_seq_one_letter_code
_entity_poly.pdbx_strand_id
1 'polypeptide(L)'
;MVARHVSLFPLCLLSSLSRAAIAADDLSRPRTFRKKMPGHTKLQDHSSPLPHTYVGADELPAAFNWRDVDGVSYVTKSLNQHLPQYCGSCWAHAALSVLGDRIKIAQKAGAKSEINLSIQHVLNCGKGVAGSCYGGLSSGTFDFIKNHAGHVAYDTCGSYLGCSSDSDEGFCSHVDTTCREENICRTCETFGKECVEIDFYPNATVAEYGKVGPDVTQIKAEIFARGPVAAAINGHAIHDYRGGVILESGEDKTLTHAISIVGWGKGSDGVEYWIVRNSWGQYWGEMGFFRIETGKNVLGIESDIDWATPGAFSEYNAVQCDENGKGCNGGVTSEFQAKYYVDPSQDIAAVKRRLKAVRK
;
A
#
# COMPACT_ATOMS: atom_id res chain seq x y z
N MET A 1 -10.55 -58.06 46.19
CA MET A 1 -10.68 -56.63 46.54
C MET A 1 -9.34 -55.96 46.28
N VAL A 2 -9.38 -54.84 45.58
CA VAL A 2 -8.31 -54.14 44.86
C VAL A 2 -7.16 -53.67 45.77
N ALA A 3 -5.92 -53.97 45.39
CA ALA A 3 -4.74 -53.23 45.86
C ALA A 3 -3.99 -52.66 44.66
N ARG A 4 -3.98 -51.33 44.56
CA ARG A 4 -3.34 -50.52 43.51
C ARG A 4 -1.82 -50.69 43.56
N HIS A 5 -1.20 -51.09 42.45
CA HIS A 5 0.23 -50.92 42.24
C HIS A 5 0.49 -49.53 41.65
N VAL A 6 1.21 -48.71 42.42
CA VAL A 6 1.81 -47.45 41.99
C VAL A 6 3.19 -47.80 41.46
N SER A 7 3.40 -47.74 40.15
CA SER A 7 4.75 -47.86 39.56
C SER A 7 5.45 -46.51 39.63
N LEU A 8 6.63 -46.52 40.27
CA LEU A 8 7.59 -45.43 40.28
C LEU A 8 8.10 -45.16 38.86
N PHE A 9 7.99 -43.91 38.41
CA PHE A 9 8.79 -43.38 37.29
C PHE A 9 10.18 -42.98 37.80
N PRO A 10 11.27 -43.27 37.08
CA PRO A 10 12.61 -42.89 37.49
C PRO A 10 12.85 -41.39 37.27
N LEU A 11 13.51 -40.76 38.25
CA LEU A 11 14.07 -39.41 38.13
C LEU A 11 14.97 -39.32 36.89
N CYS A 12 14.54 -38.54 35.89
CA CYS A 12 15.40 -38.16 34.78
C CYS A 12 16.24 -36.95 35.23
N LEU A 13 17.57 -37.14 35.16
CA LEU A 13 18.60 -36.20 35.54
C LEU A 13 18.43 -34.82 34.88
N LEU A 14 18.63 -33.78 35.69
CA LEU A 14 18.82 -32.39 35.29
C LEU A 14 20.05 -32.28 34.38
N SER A 15 19.85 -32.25 33.06
CA SER A 15 20.86 -31.75 32.12
C SER A 15 20.73 -30.24 32.02
N SER A 16 21.78 -29.54 32.43
CA SER A 16 21.98 -28.11 32.29
C SER A 16 21.68 -27.62 30.87
N LEU A 17 20.61 -26.85 30.70
CA LEU A 17 20.37 -26.06 29.51
C LEU A 17 21.38 -24.91 29.47
N SER A 18 22.48 -25.11 28.74
CA SER A 18 23.27 -23.99 28.24
C SER A 18 22.35 -23.13 27.38
N ARG A 19 22.03 -21.92 27.86
CA ARG A 19 21.48 -20.85 27.04
C ARG A 19 22.44 -20.61 25.88
N ALA A 20 22.13 -21.16 24.72
CA ALA A 20 22.71 -20.69 23.47
C ALA A 20 22.20 -19.25 23.29
N ALA A 21 23.04 -18.29 23.65
CA ALA A 21 22.89 -16.92 23.23
C ALA A 21 22.93 -16.94 21.70
N ILE A 22 21.75 -16.84 21.07
CA ILE A 22 21.67 -16.49 19.65
C ILE A 22 22.33 -15.12 19.57
N ALA A 23 23.44 -15.07 18.85
CA ALA A 23 24.20 -13.85 18.62
C ALA A 23 23.26 -12.76 18.12
N ALA A 24 23.12 -11.69 18.90
CA ALA A 24 22.46 -10.45 18.54
C ALA A 24 23.33 -9.66 17.55
N ASP A 25 23.73 -10.31 16.45
CA ASP A 25 24.75 -9.80 15.54
C ASP A 25 24.30 -9.98 14.07
N ASP A 26 23.11 -9.44 13.74
CA ASP A 26 22.75 -8.93 12.40
C ASP A 26 21.50 -8.01 12.47
N LEU A 27 21.43 -7.13 13.47
CA LEU A 27 20.41 -6.07 13.57
C LEU A 27 21.02 -4.66 13.58
N SER A 28 22.35 -4.56 13.43
CA SER A 28 23.13 -3.34 13.66
C SER A 28 23.44 -2.52 12.40
N ARG A 29 22.95 -2.94 11.21
CA ARG A 29 22.99 -2.12 10.00
C ARG A 29 21.56 -1.79 9.58
N PRO A 30 21.14 -0.50 9.53
CA PRO A 30 19.87 -0.16 8.91
C PRO A 30 19.97 -0.59 7.44
N ARG A 31 19.34 -1.72 7.08
CA ARG A 31 19.11 -2.05 5.68
C ARG A 31 18.16 -0.98 5.19
N THR A 32 18.68 0.02 4.51
CA THR A 32 17.86 1.07 3.91
C THR A 32 16.99 0.42 2.83
N PHE A 33 15.72 0.15 3.16
CA PHE A 33 14.72 -0.31 2.18
C PHE A 33 14.46 0.73 1.09
N ARG A 34 14.98 1.95 1.26
CA ARG A 34 14.98 3.01 0.26
C ARG A 34 16.24 2.90 -0.61
N LYS A 35 16.10 2.24 -1.76
CA LYS A 35 17.18 2.07 -2.74
C LYS A 35 17.01 3.06 -3.88
N LYS A 36 18.11 3.68 -4.33
CA LYS A 36 18.11 4.42 -5.60
C LYS A 36 17.89 3.41 -6.73
N MET A 37 16.76 3.53 -7.42
CA MET A 37 16.40 2.63 -8.50
C MET A 37 16.94 3.19 -9.82
N PRO A 38 17.86 2.48 -10.52
CA PRO A 38 18.47 3.00 -11.75
C PRO A 38 17.44 3.33 -12.85
N GLY A 39 16.35 2.56 -12.93
CA GLY A 39 15.28 2.77 -13.88
C GLY A 39 14.31 3.89 -13.50
N HIS A 40 14.26 4.32 -12.24
CA HIS A 40 13.39 5.41 -11.79
C HIS A 40 14.01 6.76 -12.09
N THR A 41 13.94 7.15 -13.35
CA THR A 41 14.51 8.40 -13.85
C THR A 41 13.52 9.57 -13.77
N LYS A 42 12.21 9.28 -13.71
CA LYS A 42 11.15 10.28 -13.68
C LYS A 42 10.46 10.31 -12.32
N LEU A 43 10.85 11.26 -11.47
CA LEU A 43 10.32 11.39 -10.11
C LEU A 43 8.88 11.93 -10.06
N GLN A 44 8.44 12.63 -11.11
CA GLN A 44 7.11 13.23 -11.22
C GLN A 44 6.67 13.27 -12.68
N ASP A 45 5.37 13.13 -12.91
CA ASP A 45 4.73 13.25 -14.21
C ASP A 45 3.31 13.79 -14.03
N HIS A 46 3.18 15.11 -14.01
CA HIS A 46 1.90 15.77 -13.81
C HIS A 46 1.81 17.08 -14.59
N SER A 47 0.57 17.49 -14.84
CA SER A 47 0.24 18.71 -15.57
C SER A 47 -0.94 19.46 -14.94
N SER A 48 -1.78 18.75 -14.19
CA SER A 48 -2.94 19.31 -13.52
C SER A 48 -2.51 20.18 -12.32
N PRO A 49 -3.21 21.29 -12.03
CA PRO A 49 -2.93 22.12 -10.86
C PRO A 49 -2.88 21.32 -9.57
N LEU A 50 -1.88 21.57 -8.72
CA LEU A 50 -1.77 20.89 -7.43
C LEU A 50 -2.82 21.42 -6.45
N PRO A 51 -3.41 20.60 -5.57
CA PRO A 51 -4.49 21.00 -4.68
C PRO A 51 -4.21 22.22 -3.81
N HIS A 52 -2.98 22.39 -3.34
CA HIS A 52 -2.60 23.57 -2.54
C HIS A 52 -2.66 24.90 -3.31
N THR A 53 -2.81 24.86 -4.64
CA THR A 53 -3.00 26.07 -5.46
C THR A 53 -4.46 26.55 -5.48
N TYR A 54 -5.41 25.70 -5.08
CA TYR A 54 -6.84 26.01 -5.08
C TYR A 54 -7.58 25.63 -3.79
N VAL A 55 -6.90 25.03 -2.81
CA VAL A 55 -7.40 24.77 -1.45
C VAL A 55 -6.58 25.59 -0.47
N GLY A 56 -7.21 26.59 0.15
CA GLY A 56 -6.59 27.47 1.13
C GLY A 56 -6.46 26.81 2.51
N ALA A 57 -5.44 27.22 3.27
CA ALA A 57 -5.18 26.70 4.61
C ALA A 57 -6.38 26.89 5.56
N ASP A 58 -7.02 28.05 5.48
CA ASP A 58 -8.18 28.47 6.26
C ASP A 58 -9.50 27.80 5.82
N GLU A 59 -9.47 27.06 4.71
CA GLU A 59 -10.61 26.31 4.19
C GLU A 59 -10.63 24.85 4.66
N LEU A 60 -9.48 24.30 5.02
CA LEU A 60 -9.35 22.91 5.46
C LEU A 60 -10.04 22.70 6.82
N PRO A 61 -10.75 21.58 7.01
CA PRO A 61 -11.36 21.26 8.30
C PRO A 61 -10.29 20.93 9.35
N ALA A 62 -10.63 21.13 10.63
CA ALA A 62 -9.73 20.80 11.75
C ALA A 62 -9.45 19.29 11.88
N ALA A 63 -10.34 18.45 11.36
CA ALA A 63 -10.16 17.01 11.28
C ALA A 63 -10.82 16.49 10.00
N PHE A 64 -10.24 15.46 9.40
CA PHE A 64 -10.77 14.81 8.21
C PHE A 64 -10.20 13.40 8.09
N ASN A 65 -11.05 12.42 7.75
CA ASN A 65 -10.67 11.01 7.74
C ASN A 65 -11.35 10.29 6.57
N TRP A 66 -10.59 9.83 5.57
CA TRP A 66 -11.16 9.07 4.46
C TRP A 66 -11.79 7.73 4.86
N ARG A 67 -11.53 7.24 6.08
CA ARG A 67 -12.18 6.04 6.63
C ARG A 67 -13.60 6.32 7.12
N ASP A 68 -13.97 7.59 7.27
CA ASP A 68 -15.26 8.02 7.76
C ASP A 68 -15.59 9.40 7.19
N VAL A 69 -16.20 9.40 6.00
CA VAL A 69 -16.80 10.58 5.38
C VAL A 69 -18.31 10.34 5.39
N ASP A 70 -19.01 10.99 6.31
CA ASP A 70 -20.45 10.85 6.53
C ASP A 70 -20.89 9.38 6.79
N GLY A 71 -20.10 8.64 7.59
CA GLY A 71 -20.37 7.23 7.91
C GLY A 71 -19.90 6.24 6.84
N VAL A 72 -19.24 6.71 5.78
CA VAL A 72 -18.77 5.88 4.67
C VAL A 72 -17.25 5.85 4.61
N SER A 73 -16.68 4.64 4.53
CA SER A 73 -15.24 4.43 4.34
C SER A 73 -14.87 4.39 2.86
N TYR A 74 -13.90 5.21 2.48
CA TYR A 74 -13.36 5.32 1.12
C TYR A 74 -11.98 4.71 0.97
N VAL A 75 -11.47 4.05 2.01
CA VAL A 75 -10.19 3.35 1.94
C VAL A 75 -10.42 1.85 1.74
N THR A 76 -9.54 1.17 1.01
CA THR A 76 -9.58 -0.27 0.70
C THR A 76 -9.24 -1.13 1.93
N LYS A 77 -9.25 -2.46 1.81
CA LYS A 77 -8.86 -3.35 2.93
C LYS A 77 -7.44 -3.08 3.45
N SER A 78 -7.22 -3.30 4.74
CA SER A 78 -5.86 -3.30 5.32
C SER A 78 -5.08 -4.52 4.80
N LEU A 79 -3.77 -4.36 4.57
CA LEU A 79 -2.89 -5.38 4.00
C LEU A 79 -1.79 -5.81 4.97
N ASN A 80 -1.15 -6.95 4.68
CA ASN A 80 -0.01 -7.46 5.45
C ASN A 80 1.11 -7.92 4.51
N GLN A 81 2.21 -7.17 4.47
CA GLN A 81 3.37 -7.47 3.63
C GLN A 81 4.29 -8.56 4.20
N HIS A 82 4.09 -8.97 5.46
CA HIS A 82 4.96 -9.93 6.16
C HIS A 82 4.45 -11.37 6.07
N LEU A 83 3.36 -11.60 5.35
CA LEU A 83 2.80 -12.93 5.12
C LEU A 83 2.59 -13.16 3.62
N PRO A 84 2.78 -14.39 3.11
CA PRO A 84 3.08 -15.62 3.87
C PRO A 84 4.52 -15.77 4.39
N GLN A 85 5.45 -14.93 3.93
CA GLN A 85 6.80 -14.76 4.48
C GLN A 85 7.20 -13.28 4.48
N TYR A 86 8.37 -12.99 5.02
CA TYR A 86 8.88 -11.63 5.05
C TYR A 86 9.20 -11.10 3.64
N CYS A 87 8.63 -9.94 3.31
CA CYS A 87 9.00 -9.18 2.12
C CYS A 87 8.96 -7.68 2.44
N GLY A 88 10.08 -6.97 2.22
CA GLY A 88 10.22 -5.52 2.41
C GLY A 88 9.53 -4.71 1.30
N SER A 89 8.23 -4.94 1.11
CA SER A 89 7.42 -4.38 0.01
C SER A 89 6.48 -3.25 0.45
N CYS A 90 6.80 -2.57 1.55
CA CYS A 90 6.01 -1.45 2.09
C CYS A 90 5.77 -0.34 1.06
N TRP A 91 6.78 -0.06 0.23
CA TRP A 91 6.73 0.91 -0.86
C TRP A 91 5.60 0.60 -1.86
N ALA A 92 5.46 -0.65 -2.26
CA ALA A 92 4.41 -1.10 -3.17
C ALA A 92 3.04 -1.11 -2.49
N HIS A 93 2.99 -1.57 -1.23
CA HIS A 93 1.75 -1.60 -0.44
C HIS A 93 1.19 -0.19 -0.22
N ALA A 94 2.03 0.77 0.16
CA ALA A 94 1.63 2.15 0.36
C ALA A 94 1.14 2.79 -0.94
N ALA A 95 1.91 2.64 -2.03
CA ALA A 95 1.55 3.19 -3.34
C ALA A 95 0.23 2.62 -3.89
N LEU A 96 0.08 1.30 -3.88
CA LEU A 96 -1.13 0.66 -4.41
C LEU A 96 -2.36 0.84 -3.50
N SER A 97 -2.17 0.96 -2.18
CA SER A 97 -3.25 1.35 -1.27
C SER A 97 -3.74 2.76 -1.60
N VAL A 98 -2.82 3.70 -1.81
CA VAL A 98 -3.17 5.08 -2.22
C VAL A 98 -3.91 5.10 -3.55
N LEU A 99 -3.42 4.39 -4.56
CA LEU A 99 -4.07 4.34 -5.87
C LEU A 99 -5.46 3.68 -5.78
N GLY A 100 -5.58 2.57 -5.04
CA GLY A 100 -6.85 1.88 -4.79
C GLY A 100 -7.87 2.74 -4.02
N ASP A 101 -7.44 3.45 -2.98
CA ASP A 101 -8.29 4.37 -2.22
C ASP A 101 -8.82 5.49 -3.14
N ARG A 102 -7.96 6.04 -4.00
CA ARG A 102 -8.36 7.09 -4.97
C ARG A 102 -9.32 6.57 -6.04
N ILE A 103 -9.19 5.32 -6.47
CA ILE A 103 -10.18 4.64 -7.31
C ILE A 103 -11.52 4.52 -6.56
N LYS A 104 -11.50 4.05 -5.30
CA LYS A 104 -12.71 3.91 -4.48
C LYS A 104 -13.43 5.24 -4.23
N ILE A 105 -12.67 6.33 -4.08
CA ILE A 105 -13.18 7.72 -4.04
C ILE A 105 -13.87 8.09 -5.36
N ALA A 106 -13.23 7.84 -6.51
CA ALA A 106 -13.81 8.11 -7.82
C ALA A 106 -15.06 7.25 -8.13
N GLN A 107 -15.15 6.07 -7.51
CA GLN A 107 -16.34 5.21 -7.54
C GLN A 107 -17.48 5.68 -6.61
N LYS A 108 -17.25 6.72 -5.79
CA LYS A 108 -18.21 7.22 -4.78
C LYS A 108 -18.64 6.15 -3.76
N ALA A 109 -17.72 5.28 -3.32
CA ALA A 109 -17.90 4.20 -2.33
C ALA A 109 -19.16 3.33 -2.47
N GLY A 110 -19.00 2.02 -2.65
CA GLY A 110 -20.12 1.07 -2.63
C GLY A 110 -21.04 1.12 -3.85
N ALA A 111 -20.77 1.99 -4.84
CA ALA A 111 -21.47 1.94 -6.13
C ALA A 111 -21.15 0.66 -6.94
N LYS A 112 -20.00 0.02 -6.65
CA LYS A 112 -19.44 -1.17 -7.32
C LYS A 112 -18.61 -2.00 -6.35
N SER A 113 -18.14 -3.16 -6.83
CA SER A 113 -17.16 -4.01 -6.13
C SER A 113 -15.89 -3.25 -5.78
N GLU A 114 -15.29 -3.55 -4.64
CA GLU A 114 -14.01 -2.95 -4.22
C GLU A 114 -12.88 -3.43 -5.12
N ILE A 115 -12.16 -2.49 -5.75
CA ILE A 115 -11.01 -2.76 -6.60
C ILE A 115 -9.74 -2.81 -5.73
N ASN A 116 -9.06 -3.95 -5.73
CA ASN A 116 -7.77 -4.15 -5.11
C ASN A 116 -6.71 -4.42 -6.19
N LEU A 117 -5.54 -3.81 -6.07
CA LEU A 117 -4.49 -3.83 -7.09
C LEU A 117 -3.43 -4.88 -6.73
N SER A 118 -2.89 -5.57 -7.73
CA SER A 118 -1.90 -6.63 -7.53
C SER A 118 -0.53 -6.04 -7.17
N ILE A 119 -0.17 -6.18 -5.90
CA ILE A 119 1.19 -5.92 -5.41
C ILE A 119 2.17 -6.89 -6.06
N GLN A 120 1.73 -8.13 -6.32
CA GLN A 120 2.59 -9.15 -6.91
C GLN A 120 2.98 -8.81 -8.35
N HIS A 121 2.09 -8.22 -9.14
CA HIS A 121 2.45 -7.71 -10.47
C HIS A 121 3.60 -6.69 -10.37
N VAL A 122 3.51 -5.71 -9.47
CA VAL A 122 4.60 -4.73 -9.26
C VAL A 122 5.89 -5.39 -8.78
N LEU A 123 5.82 -6.41 -7.92
CA LEU A 123 7.01 -7.14 -7.46
C LEU A 123 7.67 -7.98 -8.57
N ASN A 124 6.87 -8.58 -9.46
CA ASN A 124 7.36 -9.41 -10.57
C ASN A 124 8.02 -8.54 -11.66
N CYS A 125 7.40 -7.40 -11.99
CA CYS A 125 7.73 -6.61 -13.18
C CYS A 125 8.41 -5.26 -12.88
N GLY A 126 8.25 -4.72 -11.68
CA GLY A 126 8.74 -3.39 -11.31
C GLY A 126 10.17 -3.34 -10.82
N LYS A 127 10.91 -4.46 -10.77
CA LYS A 127 12.22 -4.54 -10.08
C LYS A 127 13.24 -3.49 -10.49
N GLY A 128 13.32 -3.11 -11.77
CA GLY A 128 14.30 -2.13 -12.25
C GLY A 128 13.96 -0.67 -11.91
N VAL A 129 12.68 -0.39 -11.65
CA VAL A 129 12.11 0.97 -11.57
C VAL A 129 11.53 1.22 -10.18
N ALA A 130 10.69 0.33 -9.69
CA ALA A 130 9.94 0.48 -8.45
C ALA A 130 10.64 -0.17 -7.25
N GLY A 131 11.05 -1.44 -7.35
CA GLY A 131 11.71 -2.15 -6.25
C GLY A 131 11.44 -3.65 -6.22
N SER A 132 11.91 -4.31 -5.16
CA SER A 132 11.69 -5.74 -4.90
C SER A 132 11.38 -6.00 -3.41
N CYS A 133 11.42 -7.25 -2.95
CA CYS A 133 11.32 -7.57 -1.52
C CYS A 133 12.49 -7.02 -0.68
N TYR A 134 13.56 -6.51 -1.31
CA TYR A 134 14.67 -5.83 -0.64
C TYR A 134 14.53 -4.29 -0.61
N GLY A 135 13.32 -3.79 -0.87
CA GLY A 135 13.02 -2.37 -0.83
C GLY A 135 12.79 -1.74 -2.20
N GLY A 136 12.34 -0.48 -2.19
CA GLY A 136 11.85 0.23 -3.35
C GLY A 136 11.32 1.62 -3.01
N LEU A 137 10.60 2.23 -3.96
CA LEU A 137 10.09 3.60 -3.88
C LEU A 137 8.61 3.65 -4.28
N SER A 138 7.79 4.37 -3.50
CA SER A 138 6.38 4.61 -3.84
C SER A 138 6.26 5.40 -5.16
N SER A 139 7.05 6.47 -5.34
CA SER A 139 7.16 7.17 -6.62
C SER A 139 7.58 6.26 -7.79
N GLY A 140 8.48 5.31 -7.53
CA GLY A 140 8.92 4.32 -8.52
C GLY A 140 7.79 3.37 -8.93
N THR A 141 6.86 3.07 -8.03
CA THR A 141 5.66 2.28 -8.34
C THR A 141 4.75 3.04 -9.30
N PHE A 142 4.51 4.33 -9.04
CA PHE A 142 3.67 5.15 -9.91
C PHE A 142 4.30 5.35 -11.29
N ASP A 143 5.62 5.59 -11.34
CA ASP A 143 6.39 5.67 -12.59
C ASP A 143 6.34 4.35 -13.37
N PHE A 144 6.54 3.21 -12.69
CA PHE A 144 6.42 1.90 -13.31
C PHE A 144 5.04 1.71 -13.96
N ILE A 145 3.96 1.97 -13.22
CA ILE A 145 2.60 1.78 -13.73
C ILE A 145 2.33 2.71 -14.91
N LYS A 146 2.75 3.98 -14.85
CA LYS A 146 2.45 4.95 -15.91
C LYS A 146 3.34 4.80 -17.15
N ASN A 147 4.65 4.69 -16.96
CA ASN A 147 5.64 4.91 -18.02
C ASN A 147 6.36 3.63 -18.46
N HIS A 148 6.21 2.52 -17.75
CA HIS A 148 6.87 1.26 -18.08
C HIS A 148 5.89 0.13 -18.40
N ALA A 149 4.97 -0.17 -17.48
CA ALA A 149 3.95 -1.21 -17.67
C ALA A 149 2.74 -0.69 -18.44
N GLY A 150 2.34 0.57 -18.21
CA GLY A 150 1.10 1.15 -18.73
C GLY A 150 -0.13 0.85 -17.87
N HIS A 151 -0.08 -0.17 -17.01
CA HIS A 151 -1.16 -0.58 -16.12
C HIS A 151 -0.66 -1.35 -14.89
N VAL A 152 -1.57 -1.59 -13.96
CA VAL A 152 -1.45 -2.58 -12.88
C VAL A 152 -2.71 -3.45 -12.88
N ALA A 153 -2.50 -4.77 -12.77
CA ALA A 153 -3.58 -5.76 -12.74
C ALA A 153 -4.31 -5.73 -11.39
N TYR A 154 -5.52 -6.26 -11.32
CA TYR A 154 -6.21 -6.46 -10.03
C TYR A 154 -5.61 -7.64 -9.26
N ASP A 155 -5.77 -7.66 -7.94
CA ASP A 155 -5.15 -8.68 -7.07
C ASP A 155 -5.62 -10.10 -7.41
N THR A 156 -6.79 -10.26 -8.03
CA THR A 156 -7.31 -11.53 -8.52
C THR A 156 -6.54 -12.12 -9.71
N CYS A 157 -5.76 -11.33 -10.44
CA CYS A 157 -4.86 -11.84 -11.49
C CYS A 157 -3.62 -12.54 -10.91
N GLY A 158 -3.21 -12.13 -9.71
CA GLY A 158 -2.00 -12.61 -9.07
C GLY A 158 -2.00 -12.22 -7.60
N SER A 159 -2.39 -13.17 -6.75
CA SER A 159 -2.38 -13.03 -5.30
C SER A 159 -0.99 -12.69 -4.79
N TYR A 160 -0.94 -11.95 -3.68
CA TYR A 160 0.31 -11.60 -3.02
C TYR A 160 1.04 -12.84 -2.51
N LEU A 161 2.26 -13.07 -2.98
CA LEU A 161 3.12 -14.19 -2.56
C LEU A 161 4.19 -13.77 -1.55
N GLY A 162 4.46 -12.47 -1.40
CA GLY A 162 5.60 -12.01 -0.61
C GLY A 162 6.94 -12.39 -1.22
N CYS A 163 7.03 -12.44 -2.56
CA CYS A 163 8.23 -12.82 -3.30
C CYS A 163 8.58 -11.85 -4.41
N SER A 164 9.87 -11.78 -4.73
CA SER A 164 10.42 -11.13 -5.92
C SER A 164 11.54 -11.98 -6.50
N SER A 165 11.90 -11.74 -7.74
CA SER A 165 12.83 -12.60 -8.50
C SER A 165 14.27 -12.68 -7.94
N ASP A 166 14.61 -11.82 -6.98
CA ASP A 166 15.88 -11.79 -6.23
C ASP A 166 15.78 -12.33 -4.81
N SER A 167 14.58 -12.73 -4.37
CA SER A 167 14.36 -13.19 -3.01
C SER A 167 14.43 -14.70 -2.91
N ASP A 168 15.22 -15.18 -1.96
CA ASP A 168 15.26 -16.59 -1.55
C ASP A 168 14.53 -16.81 -0.20
N GLU A 169 13.78 -15.81 0.29
CA GLU A 169 13.09 -15.87 1.58
C GLU A 169 11.91 -16.87 1.54
N GLY A 170 11.79 -17.71 2.56
CA GLY A 170 10.72 -18.70 2.64
C GLY A 170 10.66 -19.61 1.41
N PHE A 171 9.55 -19.56 0.66
CA PHE A 171 9.37 -20.37 -0.54
C PHE A 171 9.72 -19.64 -1.85
N CYS A 172 10.31 -18.44 -1.81
CA CYS A 172 10.52 -17.64 -3.03
C CYS A 172 11.41 -18.32 -4.07
N SER A 173 12.39 -19.13 -3.64
CA SER A 173 13.25 -19.93 -4.54
C SER A 173 12.50 -21.07 -5.25
N HIS A 174 11.26 -21.36 -4.85
CA HIS A 174 10.41 -22.43 -5.40
C HIS A 174 9.23 -21.90 -6.22
N VAL A 175 9.14 -20.59 -6.44
CA VAL A 175 8.09 -19.96 -7.26
C VAL A 175 8.70 -19.13 -8.38
N ASP A 176 8.12 -19.22 -9.57
CA ASP A 176 8.48 -18.32 -10.66
C ASP A 176 7.83 -16.95 -10.43
N THR A 177 8.67 -15.93 -10.20
CA THR A 177 8.27 -14.52 -10.06
C THR A 177 8.87 -13.66 -11.17
N THR A 178 9.32 -14.27 -12.26
CA THR A 178 9.79 -13.54 -13.43
C THR A 178 8.65 -12.75 -14.06
N CYS A 179 8.96 -11.58 -14.63
CA CYS A 179 7.99 -10.79 -15.38
C CYS A 179 7.66 -11.45 -16.71
N ARG A 180 6.69 -12.36 -16.68
CA ARG A 180 6.07 -13.02 -17.83
C ARG A 180 4.57 -12.83 -17.71
N GLU A 181 3.86 -12.85 -18.83
CA GLU A 181 2.42 -12.61 -18.87
C GLU A 181 1.64 -13.52 -17.91
N GLU A 182 1.98 -14.81 -17.85
CA GLU A 182 1.39 -15.76 -16.89
C GLU A 182 1.58 -15.33 -15.42
N ASN A 183 2.71 -14.71 -15.08
CA ASN A 183 2.98 -14.23 -13.72
C ASN A 183 2.41 -12.82 -13.46
N ILE A 184 1.79 -12.19 -14.47
CA ILE A 184 1.00 -10.96 -14.32
C ILE A 184 -0.46 -11.32 -14.07
N CYS A 185 -1.04 -12.16 -14.93
CA CYS A 185 -2.40 -12.66 -14.79
C CYS A 185 -2.51 -14.11 -15.27
N ARG A 186 -3.02 -14.98 -14.40
CA ARG A 186 -3.27 -16.39 -14.72
C ARG A 186 -4.44 -16.98 -13.96
N THR A 187 -4.88 -18.14 -14.44
CA THR A 187 -5.79 -19.04 -13.71
C THR A 187 -5.24 -20.46 -13.72
N CYS A 188 -5.60 -21.24 -12.72
CA CYS A 188 -5.24 -22.66 -12.59
C CYS A 188 -6.52 -23.45 -12.32
N GLU A 189 -7.09 -24.08 -13.35
CA GLU A 189 -8.44 -24.70 -13.30
C GLU A 189 -8.57 -25.76 -12.19
N THR A 190 -7.61 -26.69 -12.10
CA THR A 190 -7.71 -27.81 -11.15
C THR A 190 -6.35 -28.44 -10.84
N PHE A 191 -6.33 -29.39 -9.90
CA PHE A 191 -5.12 -30.07 -9.44
C PHE A 191 -4.42 -30.82 -10.59
N GLY A 192 -3.11 -30.63 -10.70
CA GLY A 192 -2.27 -31.31 -11.69
C GLY A 192 -2.41 -30.80 -13.13
N LYS A 193 -3.16 -29.72 -13.34
CA LYS A 193 -3.15 -28.96 -14.60
C LYS A 193 -2.19 -27.79 -14.50
N GLU A 194 -1.57 -27.46 -15.62
CA GLU A 194 -0.78 -26.23 -15.72
C GLU A 194 -1.70 -25.03 -15.62
N CYS A 195 -1.19 -23.96 -15.00
CA CYS A 195 -1.86 -22.68 -15.04
C CYS A 195 -1.73 -22.07 -16.44
N VAL A 196 -2.71 -21.27 -16.82
CA VAL A 196 -2.73 -20.60 -18.12
C VAL A 196 -2.73 -19.09 -17.94
N GLU A 197 -1.99 -18.42 -18.81
CA GLU A 197 -2.00 -16.98 -18.97
C GLU A 197 -3.39 -16.46 -19.35
N ILE A 198 -3.76 -15.33 -18.77
CA ILE A 198 -4.90 -14.50 -19.17
C ILE A 198 -4.34 -13.21 -19.79
N ASP A 199 -4.55 -12.98 -21.08
CA ASP A 199 -4.02 -11.79 -21.78
C ASP A 199 -4.92 -10.55 -21.64
N PHE A 200 -6.22 -10.75 -21.40
CA PHE A 200 -7.20 -9.68 -21.22
C PHE A 200 -7.87 -9.78 -19.85
N TYR A 201 -7.64 -8.77 -19.01
CA TYR A 201 -8.11 -8.76 -17.63
C TYR A 201 -8.37 -7.34 -17.10
N PRO A 202 -9.20 -7.20 -16.06
CA PRO A 202 -9.39 -5.94 -15.36
C PRO A 202 -8.08 -5.35 -14.81
N ASN A 203 -7.87 -4.07 -15.05
CA ASN A 203 -6.67 -3.35 -14.63
C ASN A 203 -6.97 -1.88 -14.29
N ALA A 204 -5.94 -1.18 -13.81
CA ALA A 204 -5.97 0.26 -13.60
C ALA A 204 -4.67 0.90 -14.08
N THR A 205 -4.73 2.18 -14.45
CA THR A 205 -3.57 2.97 -14.88
C THR A 205 -3.36 4.18 -13.97
N VAL A 206 -2.21 4.84 -14.10
CA VAL A 206 -1.90 6.10 -13.42
C VAL A 206 -1.96 7.24 -14.45
N ALA A 207 -2.78 8.26 -14.18
CA ALA A 207 -2.86 9.45 -15.02
C ALA A 207 -1.71 10.41 -14.74
N GLU A 208 -1.51 10.80 -13.48
CA GLU A 208 -0.45 11.71 -13.07
C GLU A 208 0.12 11.25 -11.73
N TYR A 209 1.38 11.56 -11.46
CA TYR A 209 1.99 11.33 -10.16
C TYR A 209 3.02 12.40 -9.85
N GLY A 210 3.29 12.61 -8.57
CA GLY A 210 4.26 13.61 -8.15
C GLY A 210 4.55 13.57 -6.67
N LYS A 211 5.18 14.65 -6.20
CA LYS A 211 5.53 14.85 -4.80
C LYS A 211 4.76 16.02 -4.20
N VAL A 212 4.54 15.97 -2.90
CA VAL A 212 4.17 17.14 -2.09
C VAL A 212 5.38 17.54 -1.25
N GLY A 213 5.60 18.84 -1.08
CA GLY A 213 6.63 19.32 -0.15
C GLY A 213 6.27 19.03 1.31
N PRO A 214 7.19 19.30 2.25
CA PRO A 214 6.98 19.01 3.67
C PRO A 214 5.98 19.93 4.38
N ASP A 215 5.33 20.84 3.64
CA ASP A 215 4.33 21.74 4.19
C ASP A 215 3.04 20.96 4.51
N VAL A 216 2.69 20.92 5.80
CA VAL A 216 1.49 20.23 6.32
C VAL A 216 0.22 20.66 5.60
N THR A 217 0.08 21.95 5.27
CA THR A 217 -1.10 22.47 4.57
C THR A 217 -1.17 21.89 3.17
N GLN A 218 -0.04 21.80 2.46
CA GLN A 218 -0.01 21.20 1.12
C GLN A 218 -0.37 19.71 1.17
N ILE A 219 0.12 18.98 2.18
CA ILE A 219 -0.20 17.57 2.38
C ILE A 219 -1.71 17.40 2.64
N LYS A 220 -2.29 18.21 3.55
CA LYS A 220 -3.74 18.18 3.83
C LYS A 220 -4.57 18.55 2.60
N ALA A 221 -4.13 19.54 1.82
CA ALA A 221 -4.80 19.93 0.59
C ALA A 221 -4.84 18.78 -0.43
N GLU A 222 -3.72 18.08 -0.62
CA GLU A 222 -3.64 16.89 -1.48
C GLU A 222 -4.57 15.79 -0.98
N ILE A 223 -4.51 15.47 0.32
CA ILE A 223 -5.36 14.45 0.94
C ILE A 223 -6.84 14.77 0.76
N PHE A 224 -7.25 16.01 1.08
CA PHE A 224 -8.65 16.41 1.03
C PHE A 224 -9.21 16.36 -0.40
N ALA A 225 -8.49 16.94 -1.35
CA ALA A 225 -8.97 17.09 -2.72
C ALA A 225 -8.95 15.76 -3.47
N ARG A 226 -7.82 15.05 -3.44
CA ARG A 226 -7.56 13.90 -4.32
C ARG A 226 -7.59 12.54 -3.63
N GLY A 227 -7.50 12.47 -2.31
CA GLY A 227 -7.42 11.19 -1.59
C GLY A 227 -6.08 10.97 -0.90
N PRO A 228 -5.91 9.85 -0.19
CA PRO A 228 -4.70 9.52 0.57
C PRO A 228 -3.38 9.71 -0.20
N VAL A 229 -2.28 9.90 0.53
CA VAL A 229 -0.91 10.02 -0.02
C VAL A 229 -0.01 8.94 0.56
N ALA A 230 1.06 8.59 -0.14
CA ALA A 230 2.10 7.70 0.37
C ALA A 230 3.18 8.56 1.03
N ALA A 231 3.69 8.14 2.19
CA ALA A 231 4.80 8.83 2.84
C ALA A 231 5.87 7.84 3.28
N ALA A 232 7.12 8.24 3.19
CA ALA A 232 8.21 7.51 3.80
C ALA A 232 8.39 7.92 5.27
N ILE A 233 8.79 6.99 6.12
CA ILE A 233 8.95 7.18 7.57
C ILE A 233 10.10 6.30 8.08
N ASN A 234 10.64 6.62 9.26
CA ASN A 234 11.41 5.64 10.03
C ASN A 234 10.49 4.54 10.60
N GLY A 235 10.56 3.34 10.02
CA GLY A 235 9.76 2.20 10.45
C GLY A 235 10.18 1.60 11.79
N HIS A 236 11.47 1.69 12.15
CA HIS A 236 11.98 1.05 13.36
C HIS A 236 11.33 1.61 14.63
N ALA A 237 11.08 2.91 14.65
CA ALA A 237 10.50 3.59 15.80
C ALA A 237 9.00 3.27 16.03
N ILE A 238 8.32 2.64 15.07
CA ILE A 238 6.90 2.29 15.19
C ILE A 238 6.65 0.79 15.43
N HIS A 239 7.69 -0.06 15.49
CA HIS A 239 7.52 -1.52 15.63
C HIS A 239 6.58 -1.91 16.78
N ASP A 240 6.79 -1.33 17.96
CA ASP A 240 6.06 -1.67 19.19
C ASP A 240 4.82 -0.80 19.45
N TYR A 241 4.37 -0.03 18.46
CA TYR A 241 3.19 0.82 18.60
C TYR A 241 1.91 -0.01 18.87
N ARG A 242 1.17 0.39 19.92
CA ARG A 242 -0.09 -0.26 20.34
C ARG A 242 -1.29 0.70 20.41
N GLY A 243 -1.06 2.01 20.25
CA GLY A 243 -2.10 3.02 20.34
C GLY A 243 -1.58 4.38 20.83
N GLY A 244 -2.43 5.40 20.71
CA GLY A 244 -2.11 6.78 21.09
C GLY A 244 -1.51 7.60 19.94
N VAL A 245 -1.14 8.85 20.23
CA VAL A 245 -0.46 9.72 19.26
C VAL A 245 1.04 9.67 19.52
N ILE A 246 1.82 9.29 18.51
CA ILE A 246 3.28 9.36 18.55
C ILE A 246 3.68 10.84 18.49
N LEU A 247 4.37 11.31 19.52
CA LEU A 247 4.84 12.70 19.64
C LEU A 247 6.32 12.81 19.26
N GLU A 248 6.77 14.02 18.93
CA GLU A 248 8.20 14.27 18.71
C GLU A 248 9.02 13.98 19.98
N SER A 249 10.00 13.09 19.88
CA SER A 249 10.86 12.68 20.99
C SER A 249 12.36 12.66 20.64
N GLY A 250 12.76 13.29 19.53
CA GLY A 250 14.16 13.37 19.08
C GLY A 250 14.67 12.11 18.39
N GLU A 251 13.75 11.23 17.99
CA GLU A 251 14.04 9.98 17.29
C GLU A 251 14.66 10.22 15.90
N ASP A 252 15.41 9.22 15.42
CA ASP A 252 16.00 9.24 14.09
C ASP A 252 14.93 9.40 12.99
N LYS A 253 15.22 10.27 12.01
CA LYS A 253 14.36 10.58 10.86
C LYS A 253 14.82 9.87 9.59
N THR A 254 15.75 8.92 9.69
CA THR A 254 16.18 8.08 8.57
C THR A 254 14.99 7.28 8.03
N LEU A 255 14.65 7.53 6.77
CA LEU A 255 13.49 6.93 6.11
C LEU A 255 13.80 5.47 5.73
N THR A 256 13.09 4.54 6.35
CA THR A 256 13.31 3.09 6.20
C THR A 256 12.04 2.33 5.84
N HIS A 257 10.88 2.98 5.85
CA HIS A 257 9.57 2.36 5.63
C HIS A 257 8.66 3.29 4.84
N ALA A 258 7.57 2.75 4.28
CA ALA A 258 6.56 3.52 3.55
C ALA A 258 5.16 3.17 4.08
N ILE A 259 4.33 4.20 4.23
CA ILE A 259 2.97 4.14 4.79
C ILE A 259 2.01 4.97 3.94
N SER A 260 0.72 4.95 4.26
CA SER A 260 -0.27 5.84 3.63
C SER A 260 -0.93 6.77 4.66
N ILE A 261 -0.88 8.08 4.42
CA ILE A 261 -1.59 9.08 5.23
C ILE A 261 -3.00 9.25 4.65
N VAL A 262 -4.01 8.92 5.45
CA VAL A 262 -5.42 8.86 5.01
C VAL A 262 -6.28 10.01 5.56
N GLY A 263 -5.71 10.87 6.38
CA GLY A 263 -6.43 11.96 7.04
C GLY A 263 -5.63 12.56 8.19
N TRP A 264 -6.28 13.44 8.94
CA TRP A 264 -5.76 14.06 10.15
C TRP A 264 -6.88 14.25 11.17
N GLY A 265 -6.51 14.40 12.43
CA GLY A 265 -7.42 14.72 13.51
C GLY A 265 -6.74 15.58 14.56
N LYS A 266 -7.53 16.05 15.51
CA LYS A 266 -7.05 16.85 16.64
C LYS A 266 -7.50 16.22 17.94
N GLY A 267 -6.56 15.98 18.85
CA GLY A 267 -6.81 15.48 20.19
C GLY A 267 -7.49 16.54 21.07
N SER A 268 -8.08 16.09 22.18
CA SER A 268 -8.67 16.98 23.18
C SER A 268 -7.63 17.88 23.87
N ASP A 269 -6.37 17.46 23.87
CA ASP A 269 -5.18 18.20 24.30
C ASP A 269 -4.73 19.27 23.29
N GLY A 270 -5.39 19.33 22.13
CA GLY A 270 -5.06 20.26 21.05
C GLY A 270 -3.96 19.77 20.11
N VAL A 271 -3.37 18.59 20.35
CA VAL A 271 -2.34 18.01 19.49
C VAL A 271 -2.99 17.52 18.19
N GLU A 272 -2.51 18.02 17.07
CA GLU A 272 -2.93 17.57 15.75
C GLU A 272 -2.08 16.38 15.29
N TYR A 273 -2.73 15.37 14.72
CA TYR A 273 -2.07 14.14 14.29
C TYR A 273 -2.52 13.70 12.90
N TRP A 274 -1.61 13.07 12.18
CA TRP A 274 -1.90 12.29 10.98
C TRP A 274 -2.59 10.98 11.37
N ILE A 275 -3.54 10.56 10.55
CA ILE A 275 -4.12 9.22 10.59
C ILE A 275 -3.43 8.40 9.51
N VAL A 276 -2.74 7.34 9.91
CA VAL A 276 -1.79 6.66 9.04
C VAL A 276 -2.09 5.17 8.97
N ARG A 277 -2.23 4.66 7.73
CA ARG A 277 -2.33 3.24 7.41
C ARG A 277 -0.95 2.61 7.30
N ASN A 278 -0.76 1.51 8.01
CA ASN A 278 0.40 0.63 7.85
C ASN A 278 0.01 -0.64 7.07
N SER A 279 1.01 -1.46 6.71
CA SER A 279 0.88 -2.69 5.92
C SER A 279 1.34 -3.94 6.68
N TRP A 280 1.11 -3.98 8.00
CA TRP A 280 1.51 -5.09 8.88
C TRP A 280 0.32 -5.89 9.44
N GLY A 281 -0.82 -5.84 8.76
CA GLY A 281 -2.05 -6.50 9.18
C GLY A 281 -2.81 -5.75 10.29
N GLN A 282 -4.07 -6.14 10.48
CA GLN A 282 -4.98 -5.45 11.40
C GLN A 282 -4.70 -5.74 12.87
N TYR A 283 -3.91 -6.78 13.18
CA TYR A 283 -3.52 -7.08 14.56
C TYR A 283 -2.49 -6.08 15.13
N TRP A 284 -1.85 -5.31 14.26
CA TRP A 284 -0.86 -4.30 14.67
C TRP A 284 -1.53 -2.94 14.90
N GLY A 285 -1.11 -2.23 15.94
CA GLY A 285 -1.58 -0.88 16.25
C GLY A 285 -3.09 -0.77 16.39
N GLU A 286 -3.66 0.30 15.85
CA GLU A 286 -5.09 0.63 15.88
C GLU A 286 -5.78 0.04 14.63
N MET A 287 -6.01 -1.29 14.62
CA MET A 287 -6.58 -2.02 13.46
C MET A 287 -5.76 -1.87 12.17
N GLY A 288 -4.43 -1.89 12.29
CA GLY A 288 -3.49 -1.67 11.19
C GLY A 288 -3.16 -0.20 10.92
N PHE A 289 -3.64 0.71 11.77
CA PHE A 289 -3.37 2.14 11.68
C PHE A 289 -2.60 2.64 12.91
N PHE A 290 -2.06 3.85 12.80
CA PHE A 290 -1.48 4.58 13.90
C PHE A 290 -1.71 6.08 13.74
N ARG A 291 -1.41 6.83 14.80
CA ARG A 291 -1.51 8.28 14.84
C ARG A 291 -0.17 8.89 15.22
N ILE A 292 0.21 9.97 14.55
CA ILE A 292 1.52 10.63 14.71
C ILE A 292 1.38 12.13 14.53
N GLU A 293 2.02 12.91 15.41
CA GLU A 293 1.91 14.36 15.46
C GLU A 293 2.30 15.03 14.13
N THR A 294 1.49 16.02 13.70
CA THR A 294 1.74 16.80 12.48
C THR A 294 2.65 18.00 12.74
N GLY A 295 3.36 18.48 11.72
CA GLY A 295 4.10 19.76 11.73
C GLY A 295 5.43 19.73 12.47
N LYS A 296 5.81 18.58 13.02
CA LYS A 296 7.13 18.33 13.63
C LYS A 296 7.99 17.40 12.78
N ASN A 297 7.46 16.90 11.66
CA ASN A 297 8.10 15.90 10.83
C ASN A 297 8.61 14.71 11.68
N VAL A 298 7.75 14.21 12.57
CA VAL A 298 8.07 13.13 13.52
C VAL A 298 8.44 11.88 12.72
N LEU A 299 9.56 11.25 13.05
CA LEU A 299 10.11 10.10 12.31
C LEU A 299 10.35 10.35 10.80
N GLY A 300 10.45 11.62 10.39
CA GLY A 300 10.65 12.00 8.99
C GLY A 300 9.42 11.88 8.09
N ILE A 301 8.23 11.60 8.65
CA ILE A 301 7.01 11.29 7.87
C ILE A 301 6.59 12.37 6.87
N GLU A 302 6.96 13.64 7.07
CA GLU A 302 6.59 14.76 6.20
C GLU A 302 7.67 15.03 5.12
N SER A 303 8.77 14.27 5.11
CA SER A 303 9.95 14.58 4.28
C SER A 303 9.83 14.10 2.83
N ASP A 304 9.08 13.02 2.59
CA ASP A 304 8.94 12.40 1.28
C ASP A 304 7.52 11.90 1.09
N ILE A 305 6.70 12.74 0.47
CA ILE A 305 5.28 12.50 0.22
C ILE A 305 5.08 12.30 -1.28
N ASP A 306 4.55 11.13 -1.65
CA ASP A 306 4.20 10.78 -3.01
C ASP A 306 2.68 10.71 -3.18
N TRP A 307 2.21 11.14 -4.34
CA TRP A 307 0.81 11.04 -4.74
C TRP A 307 0.69 10.55 -6.19
N ALA A 308 -0.43 9.94 -6.50
CA ALA A 308 -0.81 9.59 -7.87
C ALA A 308 -2.31 9.71 -8.07
N THR A 309 -2.76 10.04 -9.28
CA THR A 309 -4.16 9.98 -9.67
C THR A 309 -4.40 8.75 -10.53
N PRO A 310 -5.53 8.04 -10.34
CA PRO A 310 -5.92 7.00 -11.28
C PRO A 310 -6.07 7.58 -12.68
N GLY A 311 -5.80 6.79 -13.71
CA GLY A 311 -6.15 7.10 -15.09
C GLY A 311 -7.45 6.41 -15.46
N ALA A 312 -7.33 5.35 -16.25
CA ALA A 312 -8.43 4.44 -16.57
C ALA A 312 -8.44 3.28 -15.57
N PHE A 313 -9.63 2.79 -15.22
CA PHE A 313 -9.78 1.56 -14.44
C PHE A 313 -11.05 0.79 -14.83
N SER A 314 -10.96 -0.53 -14.88
CA SER A 314 -12.07 -1.44 -15.18
C SER A 314 -13.11 -1.49 -14.07
N GLU A 315 -14.36 -1.07 -14.34
CA GLU A 315 -15.48 -1.32 -13.42
C GLU A 315 -16.18 -2.66 -13.70
N TYR A 316 -15.92 -3.25 -14.87
CA TYR A 316 -16.47 -4.52 -15.32
C TYR A 316 -15.41 -5.31 -16.08
N ASN A 317 -15.59 -6.63 -16.10
CA ASN A 317 -14.83 -7.48 -16.99
C ASN A 317 -15.42 -7.41 -18.40
N ALA A 318 -14.67 -6.85 -19.35
CA ALA A 318 -15.12 -6.73 -20.74
C ALA A 318 -14.98 -8.03 -21.54
N VAL A 319 -14.16 -8.99 -21.10
CA VAL A 319 -14.05 -10.32 -21.70
C VAL A 319 -14.32 -11.38 -20.64
N GLN A 320 -15.54 -11.92 -20.66
CA GLN A 320 -15.92 -13.04 -19.80
C GLN A 320 -15.34 -14.32 -20.39
N CYS A 321 -14.69 -15.11 -19.56
CA CYS A 321 -14.06 -16.35 -19.98
C CYS A 321 -14.25 -17.46 -18.95
N ASP A 322 -13.97 -18.69 -19.38
CA ASP A 322 -14.12 -19.89 -18.57
C ASP A 322 -13.08 -19.91 -17.43
N GLU A 323 -13.36 -20.64 -16.35
CA GLU A 323 -12.46 -20.80 -15.19
C GLU A 323 -11.05 -21.27 -15.59
N ASN A 324 -10.95 -22.01 -16.69
CA ASN A 324 -9.71 -22.54 -17.25
C ASN A 324 -9.02 -21.62 -18.26
N GLY A 325 -9.44 -20.35 -18.32
CA GLY A 325 -8.84 -19.34 -19.19
C GLY A 325 -9.32 -19.40 -20.65
N LYS A 326 -10.10 -20.42 -21.03
CA LYS A 326 -10.62 -20.51 -22.39
C LYS A 326 -11.54 -19.32 -22.69
N GLY A 327 -11.26 -18.65 -23.80
CA GLY A 327 -12.01 -17.48 -24.24
C GLY A 327 -11.54 -16.16 -23.62
N CYS A 328 -10.55 -16.16 -22.71
CA CYS A 328 -9.93 -14.90 -22.28
C CYS A 328 -9.05 -14.32 -23.40
N ASN A 329 -8.42 -15.21 -24.19
CA ASN A 329 -7.42 -14.85 -25.18
C ASN A 329 -8.04 -14.60 -26.56
N GLY A 330 -7.77 -13.43 -27.14
CA GLY A 330 -8.16 -13.08 -28.53
C GLY A 330 -9.54 -12.40 -28.72
N GLY A 331 -10.17 -11.89 -27.66
CA GLY A 331 -11.41 -11.12 -27.74
C GLY A 331 -11.19 -9.62 -27.92
N VAL A 332 -11.04 -9.13 -29.16
CA VAL A 332 -11.30 -7.70 -29.46
C VAL A 332 -12.74 -7.59 -29.93
N THR A 333 -13.59 -6.76 -29.30
CA THR A 333 -14.73 -6.07 -29.99
C THR A 333 -15.64 -5.17 -29.14
N SER A 334 -15.37 -4.89 -27.87
CA SER A 334 -16.04 -3.75 -27.21
C SER A 334 -15.03 -2.92 -26.48
N GLU A 335 -15.08 -1.60 -26.69
CA GLU A 335 -14.37 -0.59 -25.90
C GLU A 335 -14.16 -1.09 -24.48
N PHE A 336 -12.90 -1.16 -24.04
CA PHE A 336 -12.57 -1.43 -22.65
C PHE A 336 -13.49 -0.49 -21.84
N GLN A 337 -14.47 -1.05 -21.10
CA GLN A 337 -15.41 -0.25 -20.30
C GLN A 337 -14.67 0.25 -19.06
N ALA A 338 -13.66 1.06 -19.32
CA ALA A 338 -12.89 1.79 -18.36
C ALA A 338 -13.71 2.99 -17.92
N LYS A 339 -13.74 3.20 -16.61
CA LYS A 339 -14.04 4.52 -16.09
C LYS A 339 -12.76 5.32 -16.13
N TYR A 340 -12.87 6.54 -16.65
CA TYR A 340 -11.79 7.51 -16.60
C TYR A 340 -11.94 8.35 -15.35
N TYR A 341 -10.86 8.43 -14.58
CA TYR A 341 -10.76 9.33 -13.46
C TYR A 341 -10.88 10.79 -13.94
N VAL A 342 -11.61 11.58 -13.16
CA VAL A 342 -11.74 13.02 -13.38
C VAL A 342 -11.05 13.71 -12.22
N ASP A 343 -9.98 14.44 -12.52
CA ASP A 343 -9.23 15.16 -11.49
C ASP A 343 -10.09 16.27 -10.85
N PRO A 344 -10.08 16.40 -9.51
CA PRO A 344 -10.82 17.45 -8.81
C PRO A 344 -10.50 18.88 -9.26
N SER A 345 -9.32 19.13 -9.85
CA SER A 345 -8.97 20.43 -10.43
C SER A 345 -9.83 20.81 -11.65
N GLN A 346 -10.52 19.85 -12.27
CA GLN A 346 -11.47 20.12 -13.36
C GLN A 346 -12.80 20.72 -12.86
N ASP A 347 -13.15 20.52 -11.57
CA ASP A 347 -14.30 21.16 -10.91
C ASP A 347 -13.91 21.65 -9.51
N ILE A 348 -13.07 22.69 -9.48
CA ILE A 348 -12.67 23.36 -8.24
C ILE A 348 -13.90 23.83 -7.44
N ALA A 349 -14.99 24.21 -8.11
CA ALA A 349 -16.21 24.62 -7.42
C ALA A 349 -16.84 23.46 -6.60
N ALA A 350 -16.79 22.22 -7.09
CA ALA A 350 -17.19 21.04 -6.31
C ALA A 350 -16.30 20.84 -5.07
N VAL A 351 -14.99 20.99 -5.22
CA VAL A 351 -14.05 20.91 -4.08
C VAL A 351 -14.40 21.95 -3.02
N LYS A 352 -14.66 23.20 -3.44
CA LYS A 352 -15.07 24.29 -2.54
C LYS A 352 -16.42 24.03 -1.87
N ARG A 353 -17.39 23.42 -2.58
CA ARG A 353 -18.66 23.00 -1.97
C ARG A 353 -18.45 21.95 -0.87
N ARG A 354 -17.57 20.98 -1.11
CA ARG A 354 -17.23 19.95 -0.12
C ARG A 354 -16.52 20.54 1.11
N LEU A 355 -15.56 21.46 0.91
CA LEU A 355 -14.89 22.18 2.01
C LEU A 355 -15.90 22.90 2.90
N LYS A 356 -16.90 23.56 2.31
CA LYS A 356 -17.97 24.24 3.06
C LYS A 356 -18.90 23.28 3.80
N ALA A 357 -19.13 22.07 3.27
CA ALA A 357 -19.98 21.07 3.89
C ALA A 357 -19.33 20.48 5.15
N VAL A 358 -18.03 20.17 5.11
CA VAL A 358 -17.30 19.51 6.21
C VAL A 358 -16.93 20.49 7.34
N ARG A 359 -17.02 21.81 7.11
CA ARG A 359 -16.79 22.84 8.14
C ARG A 359 -18.00 23.13 9.03
N LYS A 360 -19.19 22.70 8.62
CA LYS A 360 -20.42 22.82 9.43
C LYS A 360 -20.51 21.63 10.37
#